data_AF-A0A3M1GG59-F1
#
_entry.id   AF-A0A3M1GG59-F1
#
_cell.length_a   1.000
_cell.length_b   1.000
_cell.length_c   1.000
_cell.angle_alpha   90.00
_cell.angle_beta   90.00
_cell.angle_gamma   90.00
#
_symmetry.space_group_name_H-M   'P 1'
#
loop_
_entity.id
_entity.type
_entity.pdbx_description
1 polymer ?
#
loop_
_entity_poly.entity_id
_entity_poly.type
_entity_poly.pdbx_seq_one_letter_code
_entity_poly.pdbx_strand_id
1 'polypeptide(L)'
;MKIIACHLNADFDCLGSLVGAKKLYPDAVAVMPGSAEKPVRQFIERFHPVDILSPSDINLEDVTHMVVVDTSTPERLGPLKSLLENQNVKVHLYDHHSPE
;
A
#
# COMPACT_ATOMS: atom_id res chain seq x y z
N MET A 1 12.02 -8.17 -1.27
CA MET A 1 11.56 -7.07 -0.40
C MET A 1 10.08 -7.25 -0.12
N LYS A 2 9.61 -6.87 1.07
CA LYS A 2 8.18 -6.88 1.41
C LYS A 2 7.64 -5.46 1.34
N ILE A 3 6.46 -5.28 0.78
CA ILE A 3 5.78 -3.99 0.73
C ILE A 3 4.37 -4.08 1.31
N ILE A 4 3.85 -2.96 1.77
CA ILE A 4 2.45 -2.77 2.14
C ILE A 4 1.90 -1.67 1.24
N ALA A 5 0.78 -1.92 0.58
CA ALA A 5 0.16 -1.01 -0.37
C ALA A 5 -1.34 -0.88 -0.11
N CYS A 6 -1.88 0.29 -0.44
CA CYS A 6 -3.30 0.60 -0.38
C CYS A 6 -3.78 1.13 -1.74
N HIS A 7 -5.04 1.59 -1.84
CA HIS A 7 -5.53 2.14 -3.10
C HIS A 7 -4.97 3.55 -3.44
N LEU A 8 -5.06 3.90 -4.72
CA LEU A 8 -4.92 5.27 -5.24
C LEU A 8 -5.93 6.21 -4.59
N ASN A 9 -5.59 7.49 -4.43
CA ASN A 9 -6.41 8.46 -3.68
C ASN A 9 -6.65 7.97 -2.24
N ALA A 10 -5.56 7.62 -1.56
CA ALA A 10 -5.58 7.09 -0.20
C ALA A 10 -6.37 8.01 0.75
N ASP A 11 -7.36 7.44 1.43
CA ASP A 11 -8.10 8.08 2.49
C ASP A 11 -7.51 7.71 3.88
N PHE A 12 -8.24 7.98 4.95
CA PHE A 12 -7.76 7.66 6.30
C PHE A 12 -7.78 6.16 6.62
N ASP A 13 -8.62 5.36 5.96
CA ASP A 13 -8.62 3.92 6.16
C ASP A 13 -7.35 3.32 5.54
N CYS A 14 -7.03 3.72 4.31
CA CYS A 14 -5.73 3.43 3.69
C CYS A 14 -4.53 3.74 4.62
N LEU A 15 -4.47 4.95 5.18
CA LEU A 15 -3.37 5.35 6.06
C LEU A 15 -3.36 4.54 7.37
N GLY A 16 -4.52 4.40 8.01
CA GLY A 16 -4.66 3.64 9.25
C GLY A 16 -4.28 2.18 9.08
N SER A 17 -4.76 1.57 8.00
CA SER A 17 -4.48 0.19 7.63
C SER A 17 -3.02 -0.01 7.22
N LEU A 18 -2.37 0.94 6.53
CA LEU A 18 -0.92 0.92 6.28
C LEU A 18 -0.14 0.90 7.60
N VAL A 19 -0.48 1.77 8.55
CA VAL A 19 0.17 1.83 9.87
C VAL A 19 -0.09 0.55 10.65
N GLY A 20 -1.30 0.01 10.62
CA GLY A 20 -1.67 -1.26 11.27
C GLY A 20 -0.89 -2.44 10.70
N ALA A 21 -0.88 -2.58 9.37
CA ALA A 21 -0.12 -3.61 8.67
C ALA A 21 1.38 -3.48 8.92
N LYS A 22 1.94 -2.27 9.03
CA LYS A 22 3.35 -2.07 9.38
C LYS A 22 3.72 -2.65 10.75
N LYS A 23 2.76 -2.72 11.69
CA LYS A 23 2.99 -3.40 12.99
C LYS A 23 3.01 -4.93 12.85
N LEU A 24 2.23 -5.48 11.92
CA LEU A 24 2.20 -6.92 11.64
C LEU A 24 3.39 -7.37 10.78
N TYR A 25 3.86 -6.49 9.90
CA TYR A 25 4.96 -6.71 8.98
C TYR A 25 6.05 -5.63 9.20
N PRO A 26 6.79 -5.70 10.33
CA PRO A 26 7.73 -4.65 10.71
C PRO A 26 8.88 -4.46 9.72
N ASP A 27 9.20 -5.47 8.91
CA ASP A 27 10.23 -5.42 7.87
C ASP A 27 9.71 -4.97 6.50
N ALA A 28 8.39 -4.79 6.33
CA ALA A 28 7.82 -4.36 5.07
C ALA A 28 7.85 -2.84 4.92
N VAL A 29 8.05 -2.35 3.69
CA VAL A 29 8.05 -0.92 3.38
C VAL A 29 6.63 -0.48 3.04
N ALA A 30 6.15 0.61 3.64
CA ALA A 30 4.86 1.19 3.26
C ALA A 30 5.01 1.97 1.95
N VAL A 31 4.16 1.67 0.97
CA VAL A 31 4.19 2.25 -0.37
C VAL A 31 2.80 2.73 -0.74
N MET A 32 2.64 4.02 -1.03
CA MET A 32 1.37 4.57 -1.52
C MET A 32 1.44 4.73 -3.05
N PRO A 33 0.57 4.06 -3.84
CA PRO A 33 0.69 4.05 -5.30
C PRO A 33 0.34 5.37 -6.02
N GLY A 34 0.03 6.43 -5.28
CA GLY A 34 -0.34 7.73 -5.83
C GLY A 34 -0.64 8.77 -4.75
N SER A 35 -1.33 9.85 -5.12
CA SER A 35 -1.72 10.90 -4.18
C SER A 35 -2.68 10.39 -3.11
N ALA A 36 -2.56 10.91 -1.90
CA ALA A 36 -3.58 10.79 -0.86
C ALA A 36 -4.59 11.95 -0.95
N GLU A 37 -5.76 11.79 -0.35
CA GLU A 37 -6.70 12.89 -0.17
C GLU A 37 -6.04 14.07 0.58
N LYS A 38 -6.48 15.30 0.30
CA LYS A 38 -5.87 16.51 0.89
C LYS A 38 -5.79 16.46 2.43
N PRO A 39 -6.85 16.05 3.19
CA PRO A 39 -6.75 15.95 4.64
C PRO A 39 -5.73 14.92 5.11
N VAL A 40 -5.63 13.79 4.41
CA VAL A 40 -4.67 12.71 4.72
C VAL A 40 -3.24 13.17 4.47
N ARG A 41 -2.98 13.84 3.35
CA ARG A 41 -1.67 14.43 3.06
C ARG A 41 -1.24 15.43 4.13
N GLN A 42 -2.14 16.35 4.51
CA GLN A 42 -1.86 17.31 5.59
C GLN A 42 -1.59 16.62 6.93
N PHE A 43 -2.28 15.51 7.22
CA PHE A 43 -2.04 14.72 8.41
C PHE A 43 -0.66 14.05 8.38
N ILE A 44 -0.28 13.42 7.25
CA ILE A 44 1.03 12.77 7.08
C ILE A 44 2.15 13.80 7.24
N GLU A 45 2.07 14.95 6.57
CA GLU A 45 3.04 16.05 6.66
C GLU A 45 3.16 16.62 8.08
N ARG A 46 2.07 16.58 8.87
CA ARG A 46 2.08 17.12 10.23
C ARG A 46 2.63 16.14 11.25
N PHE A 47 2.29 14.86 11.14
CA PHE A 47 2.46 13.87 12.20
C PHE A 47 3.46 12.76 11.86
N HIS A 48 3.78 12.55 10.58
CA HIS A 48 4.72 11.52 10.11
C HIS A 48 4.49 10.15 10.77
N PRO A 49 3.29 9.55 10.65
CA PRO A 49 2.94 8.35 11.41
C PRO A 49 3.75 7.11 11.00
N VAL A 50 4.26 7.08 9.77
CA VAL A 50 5.08 6.00 9.20
C VAL A 50 5.86 6.55 8.01
N ASP A 51 7.03 5.96 7.73
CA ASP A 51 7.78 6.23 6.50
C ASP A 51 7.05 5.63 5.30
N ILE A 52 6.71 6.48 4.33
CA ILE A 52 5.95 6.11 3.12
C ILE A 52 6.82 6.43 1.91
N LEU A 53 6.99 5.42 1.04
CA LEU A 53 7.63 5.59 -0.26
C LEU A 53 6.60 5.65 -1.37
N SER A 54 6.97 6.26 -2.49
CA SER A 54 6.26 6.13 -3.76
C SER A 54 6.72 4.88 -4.52
N PRO A 55 5.94 4.35 -5.48
CA PRO A 55 6.38 3.24 -6.31
C PRO A 55 7.69 3.51 -7.07
N SER A 56 7.96 4.77 -7.41
CA SER A 56 9.21 5.17 -8.07
C SER A 56 10.45 5.12 -7.16
N ASP A 57 10.26 5.04 -5.84
CA ASP A 57 11.36 4.97 -4.88
C ASP A 57 11.82 3.52 -4.62
N ILE A 58 11.15 2.52 -5.21
CA ILE A 58 11.47 1.10 -5.04
C ILE A 58 11.69 0.40 -6.37
N ASN A 59 12.53 -0.64 -6.36
CA ASN A 59 12.65 -1.55 -7.48
C ASN A 59 11.58 -2.65 -7.37
N LEU A 60 10.62 -2.67 -8.30
CA LEU A 60 9.53 -3.64 -8.30
C LEU A 60 10.01 -5.08 -8.50
N GLU A 61 11.14 -5.28 -9.18
CA GLU A 61 11.73 -6.62 -9.39
C GLU A 61 12.21 -7.26 -8.08
N ASP A 62 12.58 -6.45 -7.10
CA ASP A 62 13.01 -6.93 -5.79
C ASP A 62 11.84 -7.34 -4.91
N VAL A 63 10.59 -7.02 -5.27
CA VAL A 63 9.41 -7.33 -4.45
C VAL A 63 9.11 -8.83 -4.51
N THR A 64 9.01 -9.45 -3.34
CA THR A 64 8.70 -10.88 -3.18
C THR A 64 7.43 -11.12 -2.35
N HIS A 65 6.93 -10.08 -1.68
CA HIS A 65 5.70 -10.13 -0.89
C HIS A 65 5.02 -8.76 -0.90
N MET A 66 3.75 -8.73 -1.26
CA MET A 66 2.89 -7.56 -1.22
C MET A 66 1.74 -7.79 -0.23
N VAL A 67 1.60 -6.91 0.75
CA VAL A 67 0.44 -6.83 1.63
C VAL A 67 -0.47 -5.74 1.09
N VAL A 68 -1.66 -6.09 0.63
CA VAL A 68 -2.67 -5.15 0.14
C VAL A 68 -3.68 -4.88 1.23
N VAL A 69 -3.95 -3.61 1.51
CA VAL A 69 -4.97 -3.17 2.46
C VAL A 69 -6.01 -2.28 1.78
N ASP A 70 -7.25 -2.36 2.25
CA ASP A 70 -8.34 -1.43 1.93
C ASP A 70 -8.78 -1.42 0.45
N THR A 71 -8.35 -2.41 -0.34
CA THR A 71 -8.85 -2.63 -1.69
C THR A 71 -8.57 -4.05 -2.16
N SER A 72 -9.55 -4.66 -2.83
CA SER A 72 -9.42 -5.91 -3.58
C SER A 72 -9.43 -5.70 -5.09
N THR A 73 -9.71 -4.47 -5.56
CA THR A 73 -9.71 -4.10 -6.98
C THR A 73 -8.29 -3.81 -7.49
N PRO A 74 -7.74 -4.58 -8.45
CA PRO A 74 -6.38 -4.40 -8.96
C PRO A 74 -6.10 -3.01 -9.56
N GLU A 75 -7.09 -2.43 -10.24
CA GLU A 75 -6.99 -1.12 -10.91
C GLU A 75 -6.70 0.01 -9.91
N ARG A 76 -7.12 -0.16 -8.66
CA ARG A 76 -6.90 0.79 -7.58
C ARG A 76 -5.45 0.75 -7.06
N LEU A 77 -4.61 -0.19 -7.47
CA LEU A 77 -3.21 -0.28 -7.04
C LEU A 77 -2.23 0.53 -7.92
N GLY A 78 -2.71 1.12 -9.02
CA GLY A 78 -1.86 1.90 -9.92
C GLY A 78 -0.66 1.09 -10.44
N PRO A 79 0.58 1.63 -10.39
CA PRO A 79 1.79 0.93 -10.89
C PRO A 79 2.06 -0.41 -10.20
N LEU A 80 1.65 -0.55 -8.93
CA LEU A 80 1.89 -1.76 -8.14
C LEU A 80 1.02 -2.94 -8.61
N LYS A 81 -0.01 -2.70 -9.43
CA LYS A 81 -0.83 -3.76 -10.05
C LYS A 81 0.02 -4.80 -10.78
N SER A 82 1.10 -4.37 -11.43
CA SER A 82 2.03 -5.26 -12.14
C SER A 82 2.60 -6.38 -11.28
N LEU A 83 2.72 -6.17 -9.96
CA LEU A 83 3.18 -7.18 -9.01
C LEU A 83 2.20 -8.33 -8.85
N LEU A 84 0.91 -8.13 -9.11
CA LEU A 84 -0.12 -9.18 -9.04
C LEU A 84 0.02 -10.20 -10.18
N GLU A 85 0.66 -9.82 -11.29
CA GLU A 85 0.90 -10.69 -12.45
C GLU A 85 2.15 -11.56 -12.23
N ASN A 86 3.00 -11.22 -11.26
CA ASN A 86 4.21 -11.96 -10.95
C ASN A 86 3.93 -13.12 -9.99
N GLN A 87 3.99 -14.35 -10.49
CA GLN A 87 3.74 -15.57 -9.71
C GLN A 87 4.72 -15.80 -8.55
N ASN A 88 5.86 -15.11 -8.54
CA ASN A 88 6.83 -15.17 -7.44
C ASN A 88 6.52 -14.19 -6.30
N VAL A 89 5.52 -13.31 -6.47
CA VAL A 89 5.08 -12.38 -5.43
C VAL A 89 3.98 -13.03 -4.61
N LYS A 90 4.26 -13.24 -3.31
CA LYS A 90 3.22 -13.63 -2.37
C LYS A 90 2.31 -12.44 -2.09
N VAL A 91 0.99 -12.63 -2.12
CA VAL A 91 0.02 -11.56 -1.78
C VAL A 91 -0.76 -11.92 -0.53
N HIS A 92 -0.79 -11.01 0.44
CA HIS A 92 -1.73 -11.02 1.55
C HIS A 92 -2.73 -9.87 1.36
N LEU A 93 -4.03 -10.15 1.42
CA LEU A 93 -5.09 -9.17 1.21
C LEU A 93 -5.90 -8.98 2.50
N TYR A 94 -6.05 -7.73 2.93
CA TYR A 94 -6.93 -7.31 4.02
C TYR A 94 -7.87 -6.23 3.49
N ASP A 95 -9.11 -6.61 3.21
CA ASP A 95 -10.10 -5.70 2.65
C ASP A 95 -11.48 -5.97 3.27
N HIS A 96 -12.29 -4.91 3.32
CA HIS A 96 -13.66 -4.92 3.84
C HIS A 96 -14.70 -4.59 2.77
N HIS A 97 -14.26 -4.18 1.57
CA HIS A 97 -15.16 -3.96 0.45
C HIS A 97 -15.77 -5.29 -0.01
N SER A 98 -17.05 -5.25 -0.39
CA SER A 98 -17.71 -6.40 -1.02
C SER A 98 -17.00 -6.75 -2.33
N PRO A 99 -16.85 -8.03 -2.69
CA PRO A 99 -16.44 -8.41 -4.03
C PRO A 99 -17.43 -7.81 -5.03
N GLU A 100 -16.93 -7.05 -6.01
CA GLU A 100 -17.70 -6.70 -7.21
C GLU A 100 -17.87 -7.91 -8.13
#